data_AF-A0A7W7KFV7-F1
#
_entry.id   AF-A0A7W7KFV7-F1
#
_cell.length_a   1.000
_cell.length_b   1.000
_cell.length_c   1.000
_cell.angle_alpha   90.00
_cell.angle_beta   90.00
_cell.angle_gamma   90.00
#
_symmetry.space_group_name_H-M   'P 1'
#
loop_
_entity.id
_entity.type
_entity.pdbx_description
1 polymer ?
#
loop_
_entity_poly.entity_id
_entity_poly.type
_entity_poly.pdbx_seq_one_letter_code
_entity_poly.pdbx_strand_id
1 'polypeptide(L)'
;MSTNRKSPQPNKERLVKAFSLEYCFPGELMVGWEAHHISGDEYNMIREDGLKRHISLHREIMTLEGKVVPYKDDSGVLRFGDKSVVIGKDINHEFHARKKQERGQGAGKKQVYLIMQNNPLRNIGELELGQEVDGKPLALVDSHILQYGERKIVVYPKMKETVLLVMNKPLHGGFLAYINVKDEQEGYSWRDGGGAPAGALIRPANPGEPARYVEEIAGEILDTARFWPEGSRSMVRYEFRSPKDAMTEQKLTQQLEKTAEIALRAGIEPEDYFEHEEIVTRLKELEKRWVKGQMGCTVGREFFFPETSPSPSLGR
;
A
#
# COMPACT_ATOMS: atom_id res chain seq x y z
N MET A 1 -17.01 10.73 48.28
CA MET A 1 -17.18 9.89 47.07
C MET A 1 -16.44 10.57 45.94
N SER A 2 -15.26 10.04 45.57
CA SER A 2 -14.36 10.66 44.60
C SER A 2 -14.72 10.19 43.19
N THR A 3 -15.19 11.10 42.34
CA THR A 3 -15.42 10.82 40.92
C THR A 3 -14.08 10.87 40.19
N ASN A 4 -13.52 9.69 39.90
CA ASN A 4 -12.41 9.51 38.98
C ASN A 4 -12.83 9.92 37.56
N ARG A 5 -12.76 11.22 37.25
CA ARG A 5 -12.65 11.68 35.87
C ARG A 5 -11.25 11.28 35.40
N LYS A 6 -11.17 10.22 34.58
CA LYS A 6 -9.97 9.98 33.77
C LYS A 6 -9.73 11.24 32.96
N SER A 7 -8.69 11.98 33.35
CA SER A 7 -8.11 13.03 32.54
C SER A 7 -7.79 12.46 31.15
N PRO A 8 -8.07 13.22 30.06
CA PRO A 8 -7.60 12.81 28.74
C PRO A 8 -6.08 12.65 28.83
N GLN A 9 -5.56 11.46 28.50
CA GLN A 9 -4.11 11.28 28.41
C GLN A 9 -3.59 12.31 27.40
N PRO A 10 -2.53 13.06 27.73
CA PRO A 10 -1.94 14.03 26.81
C PRO A 10 -1.54 13.31 25.52
N ASN A 11 -1.75 13.95 24.37
CA ASN A 11 -1.15 13.55 23.10
C ASN A 11 0.34 13.28 23.37
N LYS A 12 0.73 12.00 23.52
CA LYS A 12 2.14 11.60 23.53
C LYS A 12 2.67 12.04 22.18
N GLU A 13 3.50 13.08 22.20
CA GLU A 13 3.90 13.87 21.04
C GLU A 13 4.30 12.96 19.87
N ARG A 14 3.47 12.97 18.82
CA ARG A 14 3.72 12.22 17.60
C ARG A 14 4.63 13.08 16.72
N LEU A 15 5.80 12.55 16.39
CA LEU A 15 6.77 13.23 15.55
C LEU A 15 6.42 13.07 14.08
N VAL A 16 6.10 11.84 13.64
CA VAL A 16 5.81 11.54 12.23
C VAL A 16 4.51 10.77 12.08
N LYS A 17 3.75 11.10 11.04
CA LYS A 17 2.67 10.25 10.51
C LYS A 17 2.74 10.22 8.99
N ALA A 18 3.08 9.08 8.43
CA ALA A 18 3.06 8.84 7.01
C ALA A 18 2.22 7.60 6.68
N PHE A 19 1.53 7.62 5.53
CA PHE A 19 0.71 6.49 5.12
C PHE A 19 0.65 6.34 3.60
N SER A 20 0.42 5.11 3.15
CA SER A 20 0.14 4.75 1.76
C SER A 20 -1.15 3.95 1.71
N LEU A 21 -1.99 4.23 0.72
CA LEU A 21 -3.24 3.51 0.48
C LEU A 21 -3.24 3.05 -0.97
N GLU A 22 -3.34 1.75 -1.17
CA GLU A 22 -3.44 1.10 -2.46
C GLU A 22 -4.89 0.66 -2.70
N TYR A 23 -5.40 0.94 -3.89
CA TYR A 23 -6.77 0.61 -4.29
C TYR A 23 -6.74 -0.03 -5.66
N CYS A 24 -7.26 -1.24 -5.75
CA CYS A 24 -7.42 -1.99 -7.00
C CYS A 24 -8.39 -3.15 -6.78
N PHE A 25 -8.98 -3.62 -7.87
CA PHE A 25 -9.67 -4.91 -7.85
C PHE A 25 -8.67 -6.06 -7.81
N PRO A 26 -9.09 -7.24 -7.35
CA PRO A 26 -8.35 -8.46 -7.63
C PRO A 26 -8.25 -8.68 -9.16
N GLY A 27 -7.04 -8.94 -9.65
CA GLY A 27 -6.74 -9.01 -11.08
C GLY A 27 -6.76 -7.65 -11.79
N GLU A 28 -6.42 -7.64 -13.07
CA GLU A 28 -6.46 -6.47 -13.93
C GLU A 28 -7.90 -6.18 -14.37
N LEU A 29 -8.42 -5.03 -13.98
CA LEU A 29 -9.75 -4.60 -14.36
C LEU A 29 -9.80 -4.30 -15.87
N MET A 30 -10.69 -4.98 -16.58
CA MET A 30 -10.97 -4.74 -17.99
C MET A 30 -11.83 -3.49 -18.16
N VAL A 31 -11.18 -2.36 -18.38
CA VAL A 31 -11.82 -1.07 -18.67
C VAL A 31 -12.69 -1.16 -19.93
N GLY A 32 -13.89 -0.60 -19.87
CA GLY A 32 -14.86 -0.63 -20.98
C GLY A 32 -15.63 -1.95 -21.07
N TRP A 33 -15.51 -2.84 -20.08
CA TRP A 33 -16.33 -4.04 -19.95
C TRP A 33 -17.17 -4.00 -18.68
N GLU A 34 -18.41 -4.46 -18.78
CA GLU A 34 -19.33 -4.60 -17.67
C GLU A 34 -20.07 -5.95 -17.74
N ALA A 35 -20.39 -6.51 -16.58
CA ALA A 35 -21.12 -7.76 -16.46
C ALA A 35 -22.54 -7.50 -15.94
N HIS A 36 -23.53 -7.85 -16.76
CA HIS A 36 -24.93 -7.70 -16.44
C HIS A 36 -25.47 -9.02 -15.93
N HIS A 37 -25.93 -9.06 -14.69
CA HIS A 37 -26.62 -10.24 -14.16
C HIS A 37 -27.90 -10.52 -14.96
N ILE A 38 -28.12 -11.79 -15.32
CA ILE A 38 -29.30 -12.26 -16.04
C ILE A 38 -30.22 -13.00 -15.06
N SER A 39 -29.75 -14.14 -14.56
CA SER A 39 -30.46 -15.01 -13.63
C SER A 39 -29.52 -16.07 -13.07
N GLY A 40 -29.68 -16.46 -11.81
CA GLY A 40 -28.82 -17.45 -11.17
C GLY A 40 -27.34 -17.09 -11.32
N ASP A 41 -26.56 -17.99 -11.88
CA ASP A 41 -25.12 -17.85 -12.12
C ASP A 41 -24.79 -17.29 -13.52
N GLU A 42 -25.77 -16.74 -14.24
CA GLU A 42 -25.59 -16.27 -15.61
C GLU A 42 -25.44 -14.75 -15.71
N TYR A 43 -24.49 -14.34 -16.55
CA TYR A 43 -24.13 -12.95 -16.81
C TYR A 43 -23.94 -12.71 -18.30
N ASN A 44 -24.33 -11.53 -18.78
CA ASN A 44 -23.91 -11.01 -20.07
C ASN A 44 -22.76 -10.03 -19.84
N MET A 45 -21.57 -10.40 -20.29
CA MET A 45 -20.47 -9.45 -20.41
C MET A 45 -20.65 -8.62 -21.67
N ILE A 46 -20.61 -7.30 -21.50
CA ILE A 46 -20.81 -6.33 -22.58
C ILE A 46 -19.61 -5.39 -22.58
N ARG A 47 -19.00 -5.21 -23.74
CA ARG A 47 -17.97 -4.21 -23.98
C ARG A 47 -18.61 -2.91 -24.46
N GLU A 48 -17.93 -1.78 -24.24
CA GLU A 48 -18.32 -0.45 -24.70
C GLU A 48 -18.63 -0.35 -26.21
N ASP A 49 -18.00 -1.20 -27.03
CA ASP A 49 -18.24 -1.28 -28.48
C ASP A 49 -19.46 -2.13 -28.86
N GLY A 50 -20.18 -2.66 -27.86
CA GLY A 50 -21.37 -3.47 -28.02
C GLY A 50 -21.12 -4.97 -28.15
N LEU A 51 -19.87 -5.44 -28.11
CA LEU A 51 -19.57 -6.88 -28.09
C LEU A 51 -20.17 -7.52 -26.84
N LYS A 52 -20.92 -8.61 -27.02
CA LYS A 52 -21.57 -9.35 -25.93
C LYS A 52 -21.10 -10.77 -25.86
N ARG A 53 -20.89 -11.26 -24.64
CA ARG A 53 -20.58 -12.67 -24.36
C ARG A 53 -21.39 -13.13 -23.16
N HIS A 54 -22.14 -14.21 -23.35
CA HIS A 54 -22.82 -14.87 -22.25
C HIS A 54 -21.83 -15.73 -21.46
N ILE A 55 -21.89 -15.64 -20.13
CA ILE A 55 -21.03 -16.38 -19.21
C ILE A 55 -21.89 -16.96 -18.09
N SER A 56 -21.58 -18.20 -17.72
CA SER A 56 -22.13 -18.86 -16.54
C SER A 56 -20.99 -19.11 -15.55
N LEU A 57 -21.20 -18.76 -14.28
CA LEU A 57 -20.22 -19.04 -13.23
C LEU A 57 -20.00 -20.56 -13.11
N HIS A 58 -18.82 -20.95 -12.62
CA HIS A 58 -18.45 -22.34 -12.38
C HIS A 58 -18.40 -23.23 -13.64
N ARG A 59 -18.57 -22.66 -14.83
CA ARG A 59 -18.37 -23.33 -16.12
C ARG A 59 -17.09 -22.84 -16.77
N GLU A 60 -16.33 -23.77 -17.31
CA GLU A 60 -15.09 -23.45 -18.02
C GLU A 60 -15.38 -22.64 -19.29
N ILE A 61 -14.62 -21.56 -19.48
CA ILE A 61 -14.62 -20.77 -20.71
C ILE A 61 -13.20 -20.73 -21.30
N MET A 62 -13.13 -20.64 -22.63
CA MET A 62 -11.88 -20.39 -23.34
C MET A 62 -11.58 -18.88 -23.40
N THR A 63 -10.38 -18.50 -23.00
CA THR A 63 -9.75 -17.19 -23.16
C THR A 63 -8.51 -17.32 -24.06
N LEU A 64 -7.88 -16.19 -24.39
CA LEU A 64 -6.61 -16.19 -25.13
C LEU A 64 -5.46 -16.82 -24.32
N GLU A 65 -5.57 -16.80 -23.00
CA GLU A 65 -4.57 -17.33 -22.05
C GLU A 65 -4.86 -18.79 -21.67
N GLY A 66 -5.97 -19.36 -22.15
CA GLY A 66 -6.34 -20.76 -21.95
C GLY A 66 -7.72 -20.93 -21.33
N LYS A 67 -7.88 -22.00 -20.56
CA LYS A 67 -9.13 -22.38 -19.90
C LYS A 67 -9.22 -21.71 -18.54
N VAL A 68 -10.34 -21.06 -18.26
CA VAL A 68 -10.59 -20.43 -16.95
C VAL A 68 -12.01 -20.71 -16.49
N VAL A 69 -12.23 -20.76 -15.18
CA VAL A 69 -13.56 -20.89 -14.59
C VAL A 69 -13.93 -19.55 -13.95
N PRO A 70 -14.92 -18.83 -14.48
CA PRO A 70 -15.35 -17.56 -13.92
C PRO A 70 -16.01 -17.75 -12.56
N TYR A 71 -15.72 -16.83 -11.64
CA TYR A 71 -16.39 -16.75 -10.34
C TYR A 71 -16.65 -15.29 -9.96
N LYS A 72 -17.61 -15.09 -9.07
CA LYS A 72 -17.89 -13.78 -8.49
C LYS A 72 -17.00 -13.57 -7.27
N ASP A 73 -16.32 -12.43 -7.23
CA ASP A 73 -15.53 -11.97 -6.09
C ASP A 73 -16.37 -11.05 -5.20
N ASP A 74 -16.07 -11.03 -3.90
CA ASP A 74 -16.75 -10.22 -2.89
C ASP A 74 -16.58 -8.72 -3.14
N SER A 75 -15.58 -8.30 -3.91
CA SER A 75 -15.43 -6.93 -4.35
C SER A 75 -16.44 -6.49 -5.42
N GLY A 76 -17.35 -7.37 -5.85
CA GLY A 76 -18.39 -7.04 -6.85
C GLY A 76 -17.93 -7.14 -8.31
N VAL A 77 -16.91 -7.97 -8.58
CA VAL A 77 -16.43 -8.24 -9.94
C VAL A 77 -16.61 -9.71 -10.31
N LEU A 78 -16.68 -9.99 -11.60
CA LEU A 78 -16.42 -11.32 -12.13
C LEU A 78 -14.92 -11.47 -12.37
N ARG A 79 -14.33 -12.54 -11.85
CA ARG A 79 -12.93 -12.90 -12.07
C ARG A 79 -12.81 -14.05 -13.05
N PHE A 80 -11.81 -13.98 -13.93
CA PHE A 80 -11.51 -15.02 -14.90
C PHE A 80 -10.00 -15.01 -15.19
N GLY A 81 -9.28 -15.88 -14.48
CA GLY A 81 -7.81 -15.83 -14.45
C GLY A 81 -7.32 -14.54 -13.77
N ASP A 82 -6.40 -13.84 -14.43
CA ASP A 82 -5.77 -12.62 -13.94
C ASP A 82 -6.57 -11.34 -14.28
N LYS A 83 -7.74 -11.49 -14.91
CA LYS A 83 -8.60 -10.38 -15.32
C LYS A 83 -9.86 -10.30 -14.45
N SER A 84 -10.41 -9.09 -14.35
CA SER A 84 -11.69 -8.84 -13.69
C SER A 84 -12.59 -7.88 -14.45
N VAL A 85 -13.91 -8.04 -14.33
CA VAL A 85 -14.94 -7.18 -14.93
C VAL A 85 -15.96 -6.78 -13.89
N VAL A 86 -16.31 -5.50 -13.85
CA VAL A 86 -17.26 -4.99 -12.86
C VAL A 86 -18.66 -5.51 -13.13
N ILE A 87 -19.35 -6.00 -12.10
CA ILE A 87 -20.76 -6.35 -12.19
C ILE A 87 -21.58 -5.07 -12.07
N GLY A 88 -22.29 -4.69 -13.12
CA GLY A 88 -23.09 -3.47 -13.15
C GLY A 88 -23.52 -3.08 -14.55
N LYS A 89 -24.16 -1.91 -14.67
CA LYS A 89 -24.65 -1.36 -15.94
C LYS A 89 -24.37 0.13 -16.04
N ASP A 90 -24.05 0.57 -17.25
CA ASP A 90 -23.81 1.97 -17.62
C ASP A 90 -22.66 2.58 -16.80
N ILE A 91 -21.59 1.80 -16.60
CA ILE A 91 -20.44 2.24 -15.81
C ILE A 91 -19.54 3.15 -16.65
N ASN A 92 -19.33 4.37 -16.17
CA ASN A 92 -18.33 5.27 -16.71
C ASN A 92 -16.96 4.90 -16.14
N HIS A 93 -16.04 4.46 -17.02
CA HIS A 93 -14.67 4.09 -16.66
C HIS A 93 -13.64 5.22 -16.78
N GLU A 94 -14.04 6.43 -17.20
CA GLU A 94 -13.15 7.59 -17.21
C GLU A 94 -12.85 8.08 -15.78
N PHE A 95 -13.71 7.72 -14.83
CA PHE A 95 -13.61 8.08 -13.42
C PHE A 95 -13.75 6.84 -12.52
N HIS A 96 -13.19 6.94 -11.32
CA HIS A 96 -13.43 5.99 -10.24
C HIS A 96 -13.43 6.70 -8.89
N ALA A 97 -13.95 6.02 -7.89
CA ALA A 97 -13.96 6.46 -6.51
C ALA A 97 -13.05 5.59 -5.65
N ARG A 98 -12.46 6.19 -4.62
CA ARG A 98 -11.71 5.49 -3.58
C ARG A 98 -12.27 5.91 -2.22
N LYS A 99 -12.73 4.95 -1.42
CA LYS A 99 -13.26 5.27 -0.08
C LYS A 99 -12.13 5.81 0.79
N LYS A 100 -12.25 7.05 1.26
CA LYS A 100 -11.28 7.66 2.17
C LYS A 100 -11.42 7.05 3.56
N GLN A 101 -10.30 6.93 4.28
CA GLN A 101 -10.29 6.46 5.66
C GLN A 101 -11.28 7.27 6.52
N GLU A 102 -12.11 6.57 7.28
CA GLU A 102 -13.20 7.17 8.07
C GLU A 102 -12.63 8.23 9.03
N ARG A 103 -13.06 9.48 8.88
CA ARG A 103 -12.76 10.55 9.84
C ARG A 103 -13.90 10.63 10.86
N GLY A 104 -13.62 10.28 12.11
CA GLY A 104 -14.54 10.49 13.24
C GLY A 104 -14.71 9.25 14.14
N GLN A 105 -14.79 9.48 15.45
CA GLN A 105 -15.25 8.47 16.42
C GLN A 105 -16.76 8.68 16.67
N GLY A 106 -17.56 7.62 16.58
CA GLY A 106 -18.99 7.64 16.96
C GLY A 106 -20.01 7.58 15.81
N ALA A 107 -21.30 7.77 16.16
CA ALA A 107 -22.47 7.52 15.31
C ALA A 107 -22.71 8.53 14.16
N GLY A 108 -21.78 9.47 13.93
CA GLY A 108 -21.86 10.48 12.87
C GLY A 108 -20.84 10.30 11.74
N LYS A 109 -20.35 9.07 11.52
CA LYS A 109 -19.34 8.76 10.50
C LYS A 109 -19.89 9.02 9.10
N LYS A 110 -19.49 10.15 8.52
CA LYS A 110 -19.73 10.44 7.11
C LYS A 110 -18.76 9.62 6.26
N GLN A 111 -19.28 8.89 5.29
CA GLN A 111 -18.45 8.17 4.32
C GLN A 111 -18.03 9.16 3.24
N VAL A 112 -16.72 9.30 3.05
CA VAL A 112 -16.12 10.22 2.09
C VAL A 112 -15.42 9.42 1.02
N TYR A 113 -15.58 9.84 -0.23
CA TYR A 113 -14.95 9.25 -1.40
C TYR A 113 -14.03 10.27 -2.07
N LEU A 114 -12.83 9.83 -2.43
CA LEU A 114 -11.96 10.55 -3.36
C LEU A 114 -12.40 10.20 -4.77
N ILE A 115 -12.75 11.20 -5.58
CA ILE A 115 -13.07 10.99 -6.97
C ILE A 115 -11.80 11.20 -7.80
N MET A 116 -11.52 10.24 -8.66
CA MET A 116 -10.33 10.17 -9.47
C MET A 116 -10.73 10.13 -10.95
N GLN A 117 -10.00 10.85 -11.78
CA GLN A 117 -10.03 10.67 -13.24
C GLN A 117 -8.92 9.69 -13.62
N ASN A 118 -9.18 8.78 -14.56
CA ASN A 118 -8.23 7.74 -14.96
C ASN A 118 -7.20 8.20 -16.00
N ASN A 119 -7.54 9.16 -16.87
CA ASN A 119 -6.65 9.65 -17.91
C ASN A 119 -6.75 11.18 -18.09
N PRO A 120 -5.72 11.97 -17.69
CA PRO A 120 -4.59 11.55 -16.86
C PRO A 120 -5.06 11.16 -15.45
N LEU A 121 -4.29 10.30 -14.76
CA LEU A 121 -4.62 9.89 -13.39
C LEU A 121 -4.50 11.09 -12.44
N ARG A 122 -5.64 11.59 -11.94
CA ARG A 122 -5.66 12.72 -10.99
C ARG A 122 -6.84 12.67 -10.03
N ASN A 123 -6.63 13.15 -8.81
CA ASN A 123 -7.72 13.42 -7.88
C ASN A 123 -8.46 14.69 -8.34
N ILE A 124 -9.77 14.59 -8.52
CA ILE A 124 -10.62 15.73 -8.93
C ILE A 124 -11.40 16.35 -7.76
N GLY A 125 -11.50 15.65 -6.62
CA GLY A 125 -12.20 16.15 -5.44
C GLY A 125 -12.52 15.08 -4.41
N GLU A 126 -13.02 15.53 -3.26
CA GLU A 126 -13.55 14.66 -2.21
C GLU A 126 -15.04 14.97 -2.03
N LEU A 127 -15.86 13.92 -1.90
CA LEU A 127 -17.31 14.06 -1.75
C LEU A 127 -17.82 13.16 -0.63
N GLU A 128 -18.76 13.67 0.14
CA GLU A 128 -19.45 12.90 1.18
C GLU A 128 -20.68 12.19 0.59
N LEU A 129 -21.01 10.98 1.07
CA LEU A 129 -22.29 10.36 0.73
C LEU A 129 -23.45 11.29 1.10
N GLY A 130 -24.41 11.43 0.19
CA GLY A 130 -25.53 12.36 0.29
C GLY A 130 -25.24 13.78 -0.20
N GLN A 131 -23.97 14.13 -0.46
CA GLN A 131 -23.64 15.42 -1.08
C GLN A 131 -24.17 15.47 -2.51
N GLU A 132 -24.78 16.60 -2.89
CA GLU A 132 -25.38 16.78 -4.21
C GLU A 132 -24.32 17.13 -5.25
N VAL A 133 -24.40 16.47 -6.41
CA VAL A 133 -23.61 16.73 -7.62
C VAL A 133 -24.58 16.70 -8.80
N ASP A 134 -24.61 17.74 -9.62
CA ASP A 134 -25.49 17.84 -10.79
C ASP A 134 -26.97 17.51 -10.48
N GLY A 135 -27.50 17.96 -9.34
CA GLY A 135 -28.89 17.71 -8.95
C GLY A 135 -29.15 16.32 -8.35
N LYS A 136 -28.14 15.46 -8.23
CA LYS A 136 -28.26 14.10 -7.70
C LYS A 136 -27.39 13.89 -6.46
N PRO A 137 -27.92 13.25 -5.39
CA PRO A 137 -27.11 12.92 -4.23
C PRO A 137 -26.11 11.81 -4.56
N LEU A 138 -24.87 11.96 -4.08
CA LEU A 138 -23.86 10.91 -4.12
C LEU A 138 -24.36 9.70 -3.33
N ALA A 139 -24.55 8.57 -3.99
CA ALA A 139 -25.14 7.37 -3.38
C ALA A 139 -24.43 6.11 -3.86
N LEU A 140 -24.30 5.11 -3.00
CA LEU A 140 -23.90 3.77 -3.42
C LEU A 140 -25.09 3.10 -4.10
N VAL A 141 -24.92 2.73 -5.37
CA VAL A 141 -25.86 1.89 -6.10
C VAL A 141 -25.65 0.43 -5.71
N ASP A 142 -24.39 0.07 -5.47
CA ASP A 142 -23.93 -1.20 -4.92
C ASP A 142 -22.63 -0.96 -4.12
N SER A 143 -22.10 -1.96 -3.43
CA SER A 143 -20.85 -1.84 -2.64
C SER A 143 -19.66 -1.31 -3.43
N HIS A 144 -19.63 -1.57 -4.74
CA HIS A 144 -18.54 -1.26 -5.66
C HIS A 144 -18.95 -0.28 -6.77
N ILE A 145 -20.15 0.31 -6.72
CA ILE A 145 -20.65 1.29 -7.69
C ILE A 145 -21.22 2.51 -6.99
N LEU A 146 -20.70 3.68 -7.36
CA LEU A 146 -21.11 4.98 -6.86
C LEU A 146 -21.87 5.76 -7.93
N GLN A 147 -23.04 6.30 -7.60
CA GLN A 147 -23.73 7.31 -8.39
C GLN A 147 -23.04 8.66 -8.14
N TYR A 148 -22.51 9.26 -9.20
CA TYR A 148 -21.82 10.56 -9.23
C TYR A 148 -22.44 11.45 -10.29
N GLY A 149 -23.34 12.36 -9.87
CA GLY A 149 -24.19 13.12 -10.79
C GLY A 149 -25.04 12.19 -11.64
N GLU A 150 -25.00 12.34 -12.96
CA GLU A 150 -25.66 11.45 -13.92
C GLU A 150 -24.90 10.13 -14.19
N ARG A 151 -23.66 10.00 -13.71
CA ARG A 151 -22.76 8.89 -14.04
C ARG A 151 -22.75 7.85 -12.93
N LYS A 152 -22.54 6.59 -13.30
CA LYS A 152 -22.14 5.53 -12.36
C LYS A 152 -20.65 5.29 -12.53
N ILE A 153 -19.91 5.30 -11.43
CA ILE A 153 -18.46 5.09 -11.45
C ILE A 153 -18.11 3.96 -10.51
N VAL A 154 -16.98 3.31 -10.79
CA VAL A 154 -16.52 2.17 -9.99
C VAL A 154 -15.90 2.66 -8.68
N VAL A 155 -16.21 2.00 -7.57
CA VAL A 155 -15.50 2.18 -6.30
C VAL A 155 -14.39 1.13 -6.22
N TYR A 156 -13.14 1.57 -6.30
CA TYR A 156 -12.02 0.65 -6.16
C TYR A 156 -11.89 0.24 -4.70
N PRO A 157 -11.89 -1.06 -4.39
CA PRO A 157 -11.71 -1.53 -3.02
C PRO A 157 -10.28 -1.21 -2.57
N LYS A 158 -10.12 -1.01 -1.26
CA LYS A 158 -8.80 -0.81 -0.68
C LYS A 158 -8.12 -2.16 -0.63
N MET A 159 -6.95 -2.27 -1.25
CA MET A 159 -6.16 -3.50 -1.23
C MET A 159 -5.21 -3.48 -0.04
N LYS A 160 -4.49 -2.38 0.13
CA LYS A 160 -3.38 -2.29 1.09
C LYS A 160 -3.31 -0.93 1.76
N GLU A 161 -2.99 -0.95 3.04
CA GLU A 161 -2.74 0.24 3.85
C GLU A 161 -1.42 0.09 4.60
N THR A 162 -0.47 0.98 4.35
CA THR A 162 0.79 1.04 5.09
C THR A 162 0.81 2.31 5.92
N VAL A 163 1.07 2.23 7.22
CA VAL A 163 1.13 3.39 8.12
C VAL A 163 2.44 3.35 8.91
N LEU A 164 3.18 4.46 8.87
CA LEU A 164 4.33 4.73 9.73
C LEU A 164 3.93 5.79 10.77
N LEU A 165 4.12 5.44 12.04
CA LEU A 165 3.96 6.34 13.19
C LEU A 165 5.27 6.44 13.95
N VAL A 166 5.74 7.65 14.21
CA VAL A 166 6.93 7.90 15.04
C VAL A 166 6.52 8.74 16.24
N MET A 167 6.96 8.31 17.42
CA MET A 167 6.64 8.92 18.70
C MET A 167 7.86 9.64 19.25
N ASN A 168 7.65 10.72 20.00
CA ASN A 168 8.71 11.42 20.70
C ASN A 168 9.17 10.62 21.93
N LYS A 169 9.82 9.49 21.68
CA LYS A 169 10.40 8.61 22.70
C LYS A 169 11.66 7.97 22.13
N PRO A 170 12.83 8.10 22.76
CA PRO A 170 14.06 7.47 22.28
C PRO A 170 13.98 5.93 22.26
N LEU A 171 14.58 5.30 21.24
CA LEU A 171 14.78 3.85 21.14
C LEU A 171 15.94 3.55 20.17
N HIS A 172 16.84 2.62 20.49
CA HIS A 172 17.95 2.16 19.61
C HIS A 172 18.73 3.27 18.87
N GLY A 173 18.98 4.42 19.51
CA GLY A 173 19.67 5.56 18.88
C GLY A 173 18.81 6.43 17.95
N GLY A 174 17.51 6.14 17.83
CA GLY A 174 16.52 6.95 17.12
C GLY A 174 15.25 7.16 17.96
N PHE A 175 14.11 7.25 17.28
CA PHE A 175 12.80 7.47 17.90
C PHE A 175 11.90 6.25 17.73
N LEU A 176 11.18 5.87 18.80
CA LEU A 176 10.20 4.80 18.80
C LEU A 176 9.22 4.97 17.64
N ALA A 177 9.12 3.93 16.82
CA ALA A 177 8.34 3.93 15.60
C ALA A 177 7.62 2.60 15.39
N TYR A 178 6.48 2.69 14.71
CA TYR A 178 5.62 1.57 14.35
C TYR A 178 5.32 1.64 12.86
N ILE A 179 5.57 0.55 12.14
CA ILE A 179 5.13 0.35 10.77
C ILE A 179 4.06 -0.73 10.79
N ASN A 180 2.86 -0.38 10.31
CA ASN A 180 1.75 -1.31 10.20
C ASN A 180 1.40 -1.45 8.72
N VAL A 181 1.24 -2.69 8.24
CA VAL A 181 0.83 -3.00 6.86
C VAL A 181 -0.40 -3.88 6.94
N LYS A 182 -1.54 -3.37 6.50
CA LYS A 182 -2.79 -4.12 6.40
C LYS A 182 -3.03 -4.46 4.95
N ASP A 183 -3.08 -5.75 4.64
CA ASP A 183 -3.48 -6.27 3.33
C ASP A 183 -4.88 -6.87 3.46
N GLU A 184 -5.85 -6.31 2.75
CA GLU A 184 -7.25 -6.74 2.85
C GLU A 184 -7.56 -7.98 1.99
N GLN A 185 -6.71 -8.34 1.01
CA GLN A 185 -6.91 -9.52 0.17
C GLN A 185 -6.38 -10.81 0.82
N GLU A 186 -5.20 -10.73 1.43
CA GLU A 186 -4.59 -11.87 2.12
C GLU A 186 -5.19 -12.11 3.52
N GLY A 187 -6.14 -11.28 3.95
CA GLY A 187 -6.79 -11.35 5.26
C GLY A 187 -5.82 -11.23 6.43
N TYR A 188 -4.58 -10.83 6.16
CA TYR A 188 -3.50 -10.79 7.11
C TYR A 188 -2.99 -9.37 7.27
N SER A 189 -2.73 -9.04 8.51
CA SER A 189 -2.24 -7.75 8.92
C SER A 189 -0.79 -7.91 9.39
N TRP A 190 0.16 -7.44 8.60
CA TRP A 190 1.57 -7.44 9.00
C TRP A 190 1.73 -6.31 10.01
N ARG A 191 1.87 -6.69 11.28
CA ARG A 191 2.04 -5.76 12.41
C ARG A 191 0.79 -4.91 12.72
N ASP A 192 -0.37 -5.53 12.96
CA ASP A 192 -1.58 -4.81 13.42
C ASP A 192 -1.86 -5.08 14.90
N GLY A 193 -2.46 -4.08 15.56
CA GLY A 193 -2.63 -4.03 17.02
C GLY A 193 -1.37 -3.60 17.77
N GLY A 194 -1.48 -3.42 19.09
CA GLY A 194 -0.37 -3.06 19.99
C GLY A 194 0.76 -4.09 20.10
N GLY A 195 0.88 -5.01 19.14
CA GLY A 195 1.92 -6.02 18.97
C GLY A 195 2.75 -5.88 17.69
N ALA A 196 2.57 -4.80 16.91
CA ALA A 196 3.58 -4.40 15.93
C ALA A 196 4.93 -4.27 16.65
N PRO A 197 6.00 -5.00 16.24
CA PRO A 197 7.30 -4.87 16.87
C PRO A 197 7.71 -3.41 16.89
N ALA A 198 8.02 -2.93 18.10
CA ALA A 198 8.52 -1.58 18.26
C ALA A 198 9.90 -1.51 17.61
N GLY A 199 10.06 -0.60 16.66
CA GLY A 199 11.33 -0.28 16.05
C GLY A 199 11.73 1.16 16.34
N ALA A 200 12.89 1.56 15.85
CA ALA A 200 13.36 2.92 15.93
C ALA A 200 13.51 3.51 14.52
N LEU A 201 12.93 4.69 14.29
CA LEU A 201 13.28 5.50 13.13
C LEU A 201 14.54 6.31 13.46
N ILE A 202 15.59 6.07 12.69
CA ILE A 202 16.87 6.77 12.74
C ILE A 202 16.91 7.72 11.54
N ARG A 203 17.15 9.00 11.82
CA ARG A 203 17.31 10.02 10.77
C ARG A 203 18.58 9.72 9.95
N PRO A 204 18.59 10.05 8.65
CA PRO A 204 19.82 9.93 7.86
C PRO A 204 20.91 10.84 8.42
N ALA A 205 22.17 10.44 8.33
CA ALA A 205 23.28 11.25 8.80
C ALA A 205 23.67 12.29 7.76
N ASN A 206 23.64 11.90 6.48
CA ASN A 206 24.07 12.73 5.36
C ASN A 206 22.94 12.93 4.31
N PRO A 207 22.98 14.04 3.55
CA PRO A 207 22.06 14.23 2.43
C PRO A 207 22.14 13.07 1.43
N GLY A 208 20.98 12.57 0.98
CA GLY A 208 20.88 11.45 0.03
C GLY A 208 20.80 10.07 0.68
N GLU A 209 21.16 9.94 1.96
CA GLU A 209 20.94 8.71 2.71
C GLU A 209 19.47 8.52 3.10
N PRO A 210 18.97 7.28 3.19
CA PRO A 210 17.65 7.02 3.72
C PRO A 210 17.58 7.19 5.24
N ALA A 211 16.42 7.62 5.74
CA ALA A 211 16.07 7.31 7.12
C ALA A 211 15.89 5.79 7.24
N ARG A 212 16.32 5.22 8.36
CA ARG A 212 16.30 3.77 8.58
C ARG A 212 15.34 3.44 9.71
N TYR A 213 14.55 2.40 9.51
CA TYR A 213 13.76 1.80 10.57
C TYR A 213 14.45 0.51 11.00
N VAL A 214 14.84 0.47 12.27
CA VAL A 214 15.55 -0.67 12.84
C VAL A 214 14.70 -1.39 13.88
N GLU A 215 14.84 -2.69 13.95
CA GLU A 215 14.15 -3.56 14.90
C GLU A 215 15.14 -4.49 15.59
N GLU A 216 14.85 -4.83 16.85
CA GLU A 216 15.56 -5.91 17.52
C GLU A 216 14.94 -7.26 17.11
N ILE A 217 15.72 -8.07 16.40
CA ILE A 217 15.34 -9.39 15.91
C ILE A 217 16.36 -10.39 16.45
N ALA A 218 15.90 -11.34 17.27
CA ALA A 218 16.76 -12.35 17.89
C ALA A 218 17.99 -11.78 18.64
N GLY A 219 17.84 -10.59 19.26
CA GLY A 219 18.90 -9.91 20.01
C GLY A 219 19.82 -9.02 19.16
N GLU A 220 19.59 -8.91 17.85
CA GLU A 220 20.36 -8.07 16.94
C GLU A 220 19.52 -6.91 16.42
N ILE A 221 20.10 -5.70 16.32
CA ILE A 221 19.43 -4.52 15.78
C ILE A 221 19.63 -4.49 14.27
N LEU A 222 18.57 -4.73 13.51
CA LEU A 222 18.61 -4.81 12.05
C LEU A 222 17.76 -3.75 11.39
N ASP A 223 18.27 -3.20 10.28
CA ASP A 223 17.48 -2.41 9.34
C ASP A 223 16.42 -3.29 8.69
N THR A 224 15.17 -2.84 8.67
CA THR A 224 14.07 -3.57 8.03
C THR A 224 13.23 -2.68 7.12
N ALA A 225 13.41 -1.35 7.18
CA ALA A 225 12.83 -0.44 6.22
C ALA A 225 13.66 0.82 6.03
N ARG A 226 13.67 1.32 4.79
CA ARG A 226 14.39 2.52 4.38
C ARG A 226 13.43 3.51 3.76
N PHE A 227 13.67 4.80 4.01
CA PHE A 227 12.80 5.88 3.61
C PHE A 227 13.59 7.01 2.96
N TRP A 228 13.24 7.35 1.72
CA TRP A 228 13.84 8.45 0.99
C TRP A 228 12.80 9.54 0.75
N PRO A 229 13.04 10.78 1.15
CA PRO A 229 12.16 11.88 0.78
C PRO A 229 12.20 12.10 -0.74
N GLU A 230 11.04 12.32 -1.36
CA GLU A 230 10.96 12.64 -2.79
C GLU A 230 10.75 14.15 -3.02
N GLY A 231 11.00 14.61 -4.26
CA GLY A 231 11.03 16.03 -4.65
C GLY A 231 9.78 16.86 -4.34
N SER A 232 8.64 16.24 -4.01
CA SER A 232 7.46 16.93 -3.48
C SER A 232 7.48 17.00 -1.94
N ARG A 233 6.99 18.11 -1.38
CA ARG A 233 7.06 18.42 0.07
C ARG A 233 6.27 17.48 0.98
N SER A 234 5.57 16.47 0.46
CA SER A 234 4.75 15.56 1.25
C SER A 234 5.01 14.07 0.97
N MET A 235 5.85 13.71 0.01
CA MET A 235 6.02 12.30 -0.37
C MET A 235 7.35 11.71 0.12
N VAL A 236 7.31 10.44 0.49
CA VAL A 236 8.45 9.64 0.93
C VAL A 236 8.36 8.29 0.23
N ARG A 237 9.41 7.92 -0.51
CA ARG A 237 9.59 6.58 -1.04
C ARG A 237 10.05 5.67 0.08
N TYR A 238 9.51 4.46 0.12
CA TYR A 238 9.91 3.47 1.12
C TYR A 238 10.23 2.14 0.46
N GLU A 239 11.09 1.38 1.15
CA GLU A 239 11.32 -0.02 0.86
C GLU A 239 11.39 -0.76 2.20
N PHE A 240 10.75 -1.91 2.34
CA PHE A 240 10.85 -2.73 3.55
C PHE A 240 10.93 -4.22 3.23
N ARG A 241 11.43 -4.98 4.19
CA ARG A 241 11.65 -6.44 4.10
C ARG A 241 11.18 -7.17 5.36
N SER A 242 11.02 -8.49 5.26
CA SER A 242 10.66 -9.32 6.41
C SER A 242 11.78 -9.40 7.45
N PRO A 243 11.49 -9.55 8.77
CA PRO A 243 12.53 -9.85 9.77
C PRO A 243 13.39 -11.06 9.37
N LYS A 244 12.77 -12.08 8.77
CA LYS A 244 13.46 -13.28 8.27
C LYS A 244 14.42 -12.96 7.13
N ASP A 245 14.02 -12.12 6.19
CA ASP A 245 14.87 -11.70 5.09
C ASP A 245 16.00 -10.78 5.60
N ALA A 246 15.72 -9.87 6.54
CA ALA A 246 16.74 -9.02 7.16
C ALA A 246 17.85 -9.85 7.86
N MET A 247 17.48 -10.87 8.64
CA MET A 247 18.43 -11.80 9.26
C MET A 247 19.23 -12.59 8.22
N THR A 248 18.58 -13.00 7.12
CA THR A 248 19.24 -13.77 6.06
C THR A 248 20.24 -12.89 5.29
N GLU A 249 19.85 -11.67 4.93
CA GLU A 249 20.73 -10.70 4.29
C GLU A 249 21.95 -10.41 5.15
N GLN A 250 21.77 -10.13 6.44
CA GLN A 250 22.90 -9.86 7.32
C GLN A 250 23.89 -11.04 7.39
N LYS A 251 23.39 -12.29 7.52
CA LYS A 251 24.25 -13.48 7.50
C LYS A 251 25.01 -13.62 6.19
N LEU A 252 24.34 -13.39 5.06
CA LEU A 252 24.97 -13.42 3.74
C LEU A 252 25.99 -12.29 3.58
N THR A 253 25.73 -11.08 4.08
CA THR A 253 26.71 -9.98 4.07
C THR A 253 27.95 -10.32 4.89
N GLN A 254 27.80 -10.89 6.09
CA GLN A 254 28.95 -11.35 6.88
C GLN A 254 29.72 -12.48 6.20
N GLN A 255 29.03 -13.38 5.49
CA GLN A 255 29.68 -14.41 4.68
C GLN A 255 30.41 -13.79 3.49
N LEU A 256 29.81 -12.80 2.83
CA LEU A 256 30.39 -12.09 1.69
C LEU A 256 31.73 -11.46 2.07
N GLU A 257 31.78 -10.74 3.18
CA GLU A 257 33.00 -10.14 3.72
C GLU A 257 34.09 -11.19 3.97
N LYS A 258 33.73 -12.32 4.60
CA LYS A 258 34.68 -13.43 4.84
C LYS A 258 35.18 -14.05 3.55
N THR A 259 34.31 -14.27 2.56
CA THR A 259 34.71 -14.84 1.27
C THR A 259 35.59 -13.88 0.48
N ALA A 260 35.34 -12.57 0.56
CA ALA A 260 36.21 -11.56 -0.04
C ALA A 260 37.61 -11.58 0.58
N GLU A 261 37.72 -11.69 1.91
CA GLU A 261 39.03 -11.84 2.57
C GLU A 261 39.76 -13.12 2.13
N ILE A 262 39.05 -14.24 1.97
CA ILE A 262 39.63 -15.52 1.51
C ILE A 262 40.14 -15.39 0.07
N ALA A 263 39.35 -14.81 -0.83
CA ALA A 263 39.73 -14.58 -2.22
C ALA A 263 41.00 -13.72 -2.31
N LEU A 264 41.03 -12.60 -1.59
CA LEU A 264 42.19 -11.71 -1.56
C LEU A 264 43.45 -12.41 -1.03
N ARG A 265 43.33 -13.25 0.01
CA ARG A 265 44.45 -14.05 0.52
C ARG A 265 44.95 -15.09 -0.47
N ALA A 266 44.07 -15.58 -1.34
CA ALA A 266 44.41 -16.50 -2.42
C ALA A 266 44.94 -15.76 -3.68
N GLY A 267 44.98 -14.43 -3.69
CA GLY A 267 45.37 -13.63 -4.85
C GLY A 267 44.33 -13.62 -5.97
N ILE A 268 43.06 -13.88 -5.63
CA ILE A 268 41.92 -13.86 -6.54
C ILE A 268 41.11 -12.61 -6.23
N GLU A 269 40.66 -11.90 -7.26
CA GLU A 269 39.69 -10.81 -7.06
C GLU A 269 38.38 -11.39 -6.52
N PRO A 270 37.74 -10.81 -5.49
CA PRO A 270 36.51 -11.35 -4.90
C PRO A 270 35.41 -11.66 -5.93
N GLU A 271 35.30 -10.85 -6.97
CA GLU A 271 34.32 -11.01 -8.05
C GLU A 271 34.55 -12.27 -8.89
N ASP A 272 35.80 -12.75 -8.98
CA ASP A 272 36.19 -13.96 -9.70
C ASP A 272 36.11 -15.22 -8.81
N TYR A 273 35.79 -15.07 -7.53
CA TYR A 273 35.66 -16.17 -6.59
C TYR A 273 34.22 -16.69 -6.54
N PHE A 274 34.02 -17.94 -6.98
CA PHE A 274 32.69 -18.55 -7.14
C PHE A 274 31.78 -18.43 -5.91
N GLU A 275 32.29 -18.67 -4.70
CA GLU A 275 31.47 -18.57 -3.47
C GLU A 275 31.02 -17.13 -3.20
N HIS A 276 31.85 -16.13 -3.53
CA HIS A 276 31.50 -14.72 -3.40
C HIS A 276 30.41 -14.34 -4.41
N GLU A 277 30.54 -14.75 -5.67
CA GLU A 277 29.51 -14.54 -6.70
C GLU A 277 28.16 -15.18 -6.33
N GLU A 278 28.17 -16.39 -5.78
CA GLU A 278 26.97 -17.09 -5.34
C GLU A 278 26.24 -16.31 -4.23
N ILE A 279 26.99 -15.77 -3.25
CA ILE A 279 26.42 -14.96 -2.17
C ILE A 279 25.82 -13.66 -2.73
N VAL A 280 26.50 -12.97 -3.65
CA VAL A 280 25.98 -11.77 -4.33
C VAL A 280 24.67 -12.09 -5.05
N THR A 281 24.60 -13.22 -5.74
CA THR A 281 23.39 -13.66 -6.46
C THR A 281 22.23 -13.89 -5.49
N ARG A 282 22.47 -14.57 -4.36
CA ARG A 282 21.46 -14.78 -3.31
C ARG A 282 20.97 -13.47 -2.69
N LEU A 283 21.87 -12.51 -2.47
CA LEU A 283 21.52 -11.17 -1.98
C LEU A 283 20.63 -10.41 -2.97
N LYS A 284 20.90 -10.51 -4.29
CA LYS A 284 20.03 -9.91 -5.33
C LYS A 284 18.64 -10.54 -5.35
N GLU A 285 18.53 -11.85 -5.15
CA GLU A 285 17.22 -12.52 -5.05
C GLU A 285 16.45 -12.12 -3.79
N LEU A 286 17.14 -11.83 -2.68
CA LEU A 286 16.52 -11.23 -1.49
C LEU A 286 16.00 -9.82 -1.78
N GLU A 287 16.80 -8.98 -2.45
CA GLU A 287 16.42 -7.59 -2.78
C GLU A 287 15.15 -7.51 -3.63
N LYS A 288 14.95 -8.45 -4.58
CA LYS A 288 13.73 -8.55 -5.40
C LYS A 288 12.46 -8.77 -4.58
N ARG A 289 12.57 -9.31 -3.36
CA ARG A 289 11.43 -9.57 -2.45
C ARG A 289 11.06 -8.38 -1.58
N TRP A 290 11.79 -7.27 -1.66
CA TRP A 290 11.45 -6.08 -0.90
C TRP A 290 10.16 -5.47 -1.40
N VAL A 291 9.33 -5.03 -0.46
CA VAL A 291 8.14 -4.26 -0.76
C VAL A 291 8.56 -2.81 -0.95
N LYS A 292 8.32 -2.27 -2.14
CA LYS A 292 8.67 -0.89 -2.52
C LYS A 292 7.39 -0.09 -2.73
N GLY A 293 7.41 1.19 -2.38
CA GLY A 293 6.25 2.06 -2.59
C GLY A 293 6.51 3.51 -2.21
N GLN A 294 5.44 4.29 -2.19
CA GLN A 294 5.45 5.69 -1.78
C GLN A 294 4.36 5.95 -0.75
N MET A 295 4.65 6.82 0.21
CA MET A 295 3.71 7.24 1.25
C MET A 295 3.63 8.75 1.33
N GLY A 296 2.42 9.23 1.60
CA GLY A 296 2.17 10.63 1.95
C GLY A 296 2.46 10.87 3.42
N CYS A 297 3.35 11.81 3.70
CA CYS A 297 3.67 12.31 5.02
C CYS A 297 2.75 13.47 5.39
N THR A 298 1.97 13.28 6.45
CA THR A 298 1.04 14.31 6.97
C THR A 298 1.67 15.20 8.04
N VAL A 299 2.66 14.67 8.77
CA VAL A 299 3.37 15.35 9.86
C VAL A 299 4.79 14.80 9.93
N GLY A 300 5.78 15.66 10.18
CA GLY A 300 7.14 15.22 10.54
C GLY A 300 8.04 14.81 9.38
N ARG A 301 7.84 15.37 8.18
CA ARG A 301 8.64 14.97 7.01
C ARG A 301 10.14 15.26 7.19
N GLU A 302 10.50 16.26 7.99
CA GLU A 302 11.87 16.61 8.34
C GLU A 302 12.66 15.45 8.98
N PHE A 303 11.98 14.47 9.59
CA PHE A 303 12.62 13.27 10.14
C PHE A 303 13.16 12.31 9.06
N PHE A 304 12.80 12.53 7.80
CA PHE A 304 13.40 11.82 6.66
C PHE A 304 14.59 12.55 6.05
N PHE A 305 15.04 13.64 6.67
CA PHE A 305 16.22 14.41 6.29
C PHE A 305 17.23 14.45 7.44
N PRO A 306 18.52 14.68 7.13
CA PRO A 306 19.54 14.91 8.14
C PRO A 306 19.17 16.04 9.08
N GLU A 307 19.59 15.95 10.34
CA GLU A 307 19.30 16.97 11.37
C GLU A 307 19.76 18.37 10.98
N THR A 308 20.83 18.45 10.19
CA THR A 308 21.46 19.69 9.71
C THR A 308 20.81 20.27 8.46
N SER A 309 19.81 19.61 7.87
CA SER A 309 19.16 20.12 6.66
C SER A 309 18.23 21.28 7.01
N PRO A 310 18.34 22.45 6.36
CA PRO A 310 17.39 23.53 6.58
C PRO A 310 16.00 23.03 6.21
N SER A 311 15.04 23.18 7.13
CA SER A 311 13.64 22.89 6.84
C SER A 311 13.25 23.68 5.59
N PRO A 312 12.79 23.03 4.50
CA PRO A 312 12.36 23.77 3.32
C PRO A 312 11.21 24.66 3.77
N SER A 313 11.44 25.97 3.70
CA SER A 313 10.46 26.98 4.06
C SER A 313 9.14 26.68 3.33
N LEU A 314 8.02 26.83 4.05
CA LEU A 314 6.68 26.83 3.49
C LEU A 314 6.58 27.98 2.48
N GLY A 315 7.05 27.73 1.26
CA GLY A 315 6.76 28.57 0.09
C GLY A 315 5.24 28.63 -0.04
N ARG A 316 4.73 29.85 0.15
CA ARG A 316 3.34 30.27 0.01
C ARG A 316 2.85 30.05 -1.42
#